data_AF-A0A6M0F8J1-F1
#
_entry.id   AF-A0A6M0F8J1-F1
#
_cell.length_a   1.000
_cell.length_b   1.000
_cell.length_c   1.000
_cell.angle_alpha   90.00
_cell.angle_beta   90.00
_cell.angle_gamma   90.00
#
_symmetry.space_group_name_H-M   'P 1'
#
loop_
_entity.id
_entity.type
_entity.pdbx_description
1 polymer ?
#
loop_
_entity_poly.entity_id
_entity_poly.type
_entity_poly.pdbx_seq_one_letter_code
_entity_poly.pdbx_strand_id
1 'polypeptide(L)'
;FSVQTMASIGYGAMHPQTLYANILVTIESLVGLMGIAMVTGLTFARFSRPTTRVMFSNVTVIAPYDGIPTLMFRVANQRRNRIIEAQLNMTLVWNEVSREGHAMRRFYDLPLVRSQTPVFALSWTVMHPITPDSPLHGKTEADLIHTDTELVITLTGLDETLSQTVHARHSYGPTDILRNMIFVDLFTHLPDGRFAIDYDRFHQVKPVSSDPEF
;
A
#
# COMPACT_ATOMS: atom_id res chain seq x y z
N PHE A 1 -44.51 -12.48 -20.55
CA PHE A 1 -45.19 -12.05 -19.32
C PHE A 1 -44.22 -11.87 -18.16
N SER A 2 -43.55 -12.92 -17.64
CA SER A 2 -42.60 -12.84 -16.50
C SER A 2 -41.55 -11.71 -16.61
N VAL A 3 -40.78 -11.63 -17.71
CA VAL A 3 -39.80 -10.54 -17.91
C VAL A 3 -40.45 -9.15 -17.89
N GLN A 4 -41.66 -9.01 -18.44
CA GLN A 4 -42.39 -7.73 -18.45
C GLN A 4 -42.86 -7.33 -17.06
N THR A 5 -43.22 -8.30 -16.22
CA THR A 5 -43.59 -8.13 -14.81
C THR A 5 -42.37 -7.79 -13.97
N MET A 6 -41.32 -8.62 -14.04
CA MET A 6 -40.11 -8.47 -13.22
C MET A 6 -39.34 -7.18 -13.54
N ALA A 7 -39.23 -6.80 -14.82
CA ALA A 7 -38.57 -5.57 -15.24
C ALA A 7 -39.50 -4.34 -15.19
N SER A 8 -40.73 -4.47 -14.69
CA SER A 8 -41.74 -3.40 -14.62
C SER A 8 -42.07 -2.73 -15.97
N ILE A 9 -41.93 -3.44 -17.09
CA ILE A 9 -42.17 -2.92 -18.44
C ILE A 9 -43.67 -2.81 -18.74
N GLY A 10 -44.43 -3.86 -18.40
CA GLY A 10 -45.90 -3.81 -18.42
C GLY A 10 -46.56 -3.35 -19.72
N TYR A 11 -46.20 -3.89 -20.89
CA TYR A 11 -46.82 -3.51 -22.18
C TYR A 11 -48.36 -3.67 -22.27
N GLY A 12 -49.01 -4.32 -21.29
CA GLY A 12 -50.47 -4.39 -21.17
C GLY A 12 -51.16 -5.47 -22.01
N ALA A 13 -50.53 -5.95 -23.08
CA ALA A 13 -51.08 -7.01 -23.94
C ALA A 13 -51.21 -8.37 -23.22
N MET A 14 -50.31 -8.67 -22.28
CA MET A 14 -50.40 -9.84 -21.40
C MET A 14 -50.64 -9.35 -19.97
N HIS A 15 -51.77 -9.74 -19.36
CA HIS A 15 -52.12 -9.39 -17.98
C HIS A 15 -52.75 -10.58 -17.24
N PRO A 16 -52.55 -10.70 -15.91
CA PRO A 16 -53.00 -11.85 -15.14
C PRO A 16 -54.53 -11.81 -14.96
N GLN A 17 -55.21 -12.92 -15.26
CA GLN A 17 -56.68 -13.00 -15.20
C GLN A 17 -57.22 -13.61 -13.90
N THR A 18 -56.42 -14.43 -13.21
CA THR A 18 -56.85 -15.18 -12.03
C THR A 18 -56.23 -14.65 -10.75
N LEU A 19 -56.86 -14.90 -9.60
CA LEU A 19 -56.31 -14.53 -8.29
C LEU A 19 -54.91 -15.11 -8.08
N TYR A 20 -54.72 -16.39 -8.43
CA TYR A 20 -53.41 -17.05 -8.34
C TYR A 20 -52.34 -16.37 -9.20
N ALA A 21 -52.68 -15.95 -10.42
CA ALA A 21 -51.76 -15.23 -11.28
C ALA A 21 -51.40 -13.84 -10.71
N ASN A 22 -52.36 -13.13 -10.10
CA ASN A 22 -52.11 -11.85 -9.42
C ASN A 22 -51.21 -11.99 -8.17
N ILE A 23 -51.40 -13.06 -7.38
CA ILE A 23 -50.52 -13.37 -6.24
C ILE A 23 -49.09 -13.64 -6.74
N LEU A 24 -48.94 -14.45 -7.79
CA LEU A 24 -47.64 -14.77 -8.38
C LEU A 24 -46.94 -13.52 -8.93
N VAL A 25 -47.67 -12.63 -9.60
CA VAL A 25 -47.18 -11.33 -10.08
C VAL A 25 -46.71 -10.43 -8.94
N THR A 26 -47.44 -10.40 -7.83
CA THR A 26 -47.05 -9.62 -6.63
C THR A 26 -45.73 -10.13 -6.06
N ILE A 27 -45.59 -11.45 -5.90
CA ILE A 27 -44.35 -12.08 -5.41
C ILE A 27 -43.20 -11.84 -6.39
N GLU A 28 -43.43 -12.04 -7.68
CA GLU A 28 -42.42 -11.83 -8.73
C GLU A 28 -41.93 -10.37 -8.76
N SER A 29 -42.84 -9.41 -8.62
CA SER A 29 -42.50 -7.98 -8.59
C SER A 29 -41.68 -7.61 -7.35
N LEU A 30 -42.03 -8.17 -6.18
CA LEU A 30 -41.26 -7.97 -4.96
C LEU A 30 -39.85 -8.54 -5.08
N VAL A 31 -39.72 -9.77 -5.59
CA VAL A 31 -38.42 -10.42 -5.83
C VAL A 31 -37.60 -9.66 -6.86
N GLY A 32 -38.22 -9.17 -7.94
CA GLY A 32 -37.57 -8.34 -8.95
C GLY A 32 -37.00 -7.05 -8.37
N LEU A 33 -37.79 -6.34 -7.56
CA LEU A 33 -37.36 -5.12 -6.88
C LEU A 33 -36.20 -5.38 -5.92
N MET A 34 -36.30 -6.44 -5.11
CA MET A 34 -35.21 -6.87 -4.22
C MET A 34 -33.94 -7.22 -5.02
N GLY A 35 -34.08 -7.89 -6.16
CA GLY A 35 -32.97 -8.24 -7.04
C GLY A 35 -32.24 -7.01 -7.59
N ILE A 36 -32.98 -6.01 -8.10
CA ILE A 36 -32.41 -4.74 -8.58
C ILE A 36 -31.71 -3.98 -7.45
N ALA A 37 -32.35 -3.89 -6.27
CA ALA A 37 -31.76 -3.24 -5.10
C ALA A 37 -30.45 -3.93 -4.66
N MET A 38 -30.42 -5.27 -4.65
CA MET A 38 -29.24 -6.04 -4.28
C MET A 38 -28.10 -5.87 -5.30
N VAL A 39 -28.38 -5.96 -6.60
CA VAL A 39 -27.37 -5.75 -7.65
C VAL A 39 -26.81 -4.34 -7.59
N THR A 40 -27.66 -3.34 -7.41
CA THR A 40 -27.24 -1.94 -7.27
C THR A 40 -26.35 -1.76 -6.04
N GLY A 41 -26.76 -2.31 -4.89
CA GLY A 41 -25.99 -2.26 -3.65
C GLY A 41 -24.62 -2.95 -3.75
N LEU A 42 -24.56 -4.14 -4.37
CA LEU A 42 -23.31 -4.87 -4.58
C LEU A 42 -22.37 -4.14 -5.56
N THR A 43 -22.91 -3.58 -6.64
CA THR A 43 -22.14 -2.78 -7.59
C THR A 43 -21.57 -1.53 -6.93
N PHE A 44 -22.37 -0.80 -6.15
CA PHE A 44 -21.89 0.36 -5.39
C PHE A 44 -20.82 -0.04 -4.38
N ALA A 45 -21.03 -1.11 -3.60
CA ALA A 45 -20.05 -1.60 -2.64
C ALA A 45 -18.72 -1.99 -3.30
N ARG A 46 -18.75 -2.52 -4.53
CA ARG A 46 -17.54 -2.85 -5.29
C ARG A 46 -16.81 -1.61 -5.79
N PHE A 47 -17.52 -0.59 -6.29
CA PHE A 47 -16.90 0.66 -6.77
C PHE A 47 -16.42 1.57 -5.64
N SER A 48 -17.07 1.51 -4.49
CA SER A 48 -16.71 2.27 -3.30
C SER A 48 -15.52 1.68 -2.54
N ARG A 49 -14.88 0.60 -3.03
CA ARG A 49 -13.62 0.11 -2.45
C ARG A 49 -12.45 0.94 -2.97
N PRO A 50 -11.63 1.52 -2.08
CA PRO A 50 -10.50 2.32 -2.50
C PRO A 50 -9.42 1.39 -3.04
N THR A 51 -9.05 1.55 -4.31
CA THR A 51 -7.87 0.87 -4.87
C THR A 51 -6.64 1.72 -4.60
N THR A 52 -5.86 1.34 -3.60
CA THR A 52 -4.61 2.02 -3.25
C THR A 52 -3.56 1.72 -4.31
N ARG A 53 -3.10 2.76 -5.01
CA ARG A 53 -1.95 2.67 -5.92
C ARG A 53 -0.75 3.35 -5.27
N VAL A 54 -0.32 2.77 -4.15
CA VAL A 54 0.91 3.15 -3.46
C VAL A 54 2.02 2.24 -3.98
N MET A 55 3.13 2.83 -4.40
CA MET A 55 4.28 2.13 -4.93
C MET A 55 5.42 2.18 -3.92
N PHE A 56 6.06 1.04 -3.69
CA PHE A 56 7.27 0.92 -2.88
C PHE A 56 8.47 0.72 -3.80
N SER A 57 9.66 1.16 -3.38
CA SER A 57 10.89 0.81 -4.10
C SER A 57 11.04 -0.71 -4.17
N ASN A 58 11.81 -1.23 -5.14
CA ASN A 58 11.97 -2.69 -5.25
C ASN A 58 12.93 -3.24 -4.20
N VAL A 59 13.76 -2.37 -3.64
CA VAL A 59 14.81 -2.69 -2.69
C VAL A 59 14.81 -1.66 -1.58
N THR A 60 15.45 -2.01 -0.47
CA THR A 60 15.92 -1.07 0.55
C THR A 60 17.42 -0.87 0.38
N VAL A 61 17.91 0.29 0.81
CA VAL A 61 19.33 0.59 0.77
C VAL A 61 19.85 0.98 2.14
N ILE A 62 21.08 0.59 2.46
CA ILE A 62 21.78 1.02 3.67
C ILE A 62 22.98 1.84 3.23
N ALA A 63 22.99 3.11 3.64
CA ALA A 63 24.09 4.03 3.40
C ALA A 63 24.23 5.01 4.57
N PRO A 64 25.41 5.64 4.74
CA PRO A 64 25.56 6.71 5.72
C PRO A 64 24.65 7.89 5.37
N TYR A 65 23.90 8.36 6.36
CA TYR A 65 23.11 9.59 6.32
C TYR A 65 23.40 10.34 7.62
N ASP A 66 23.84 11.60 7.52
CA ASP A 66 24.33 12.40 8.65
C ASP A 66 25.36 11.65 9.53
N GLY A 67 26.24 10.86 8.90
CA GLY A 67 27.28 10.08 9.57
C GLY A 67 26.81 8.77 10.21
N ILE A 68 25.52 8.44 10.15
CA ILE A 68 24.94 7.23 10.75
C ILE A 68 24.48 6.26 9.64
N PRO A 69 24.85 4.97 9.70
CA PRO A 69 24.30 3.97 8.80
C PRO A 69 22.76 3.95 8.89
N THR A 70 22.10 4.22 7.78
CA THR A 70 20.65 4.42 7.75
C THR A 70 20.03 3.53 6.69
N LEU A 71 19.04 2.74 7.09
CA LEU A 71 18.21 1.94 6.20
C LEU A 71 17.16 2.85 5.57
N MET A 72 17.05 2.83 4.25
CA MET A 72 16.18 3.71 3.48
C MET A 72 15.38 2.95 2.44
N PHE A 73 14.15 3.38 2.21
CA PHE A 73 13.32 2.93 1.08
C PHE A 73 12.39 4.05 0.65
N ARG A 74 11.81 3.92 -0.55
CA ARG A 74 10.92 4.94 -1.10
C ARG A 74 9.50 4.44 -1.16
N VAL A 75 8.58 5.37 -0.94
CA VAL A 75 7.15 5.17 -1.16
C VAL A 75 6.64 6.30 -2.04
N ALA A 76 5.82 5.98 -3.02
CA ALA A 76 5.20 6.95 -3.93
C ALA A 76 3.69 6.77 -4.02
N ASN A 77 2.99 7.89 -4.17
CA ASN A 77 1.59 7.87 -4.57
C ASN A 77 1.54 7.87 -6.10
N GLN A 78 0.99 6.82 -6.72
CA GLN A 78 0.81 6.76 -8.18
C GLN A 78 -0.47 7.48 -8.63
N ARG A 79 -1.33 7.91 -7.70
CA ARG A 79 -2.50 8.74 -8.02
C ARG A 79 -2.12 10.21 -7.96
N ARG A 80 -2.88 11.03 -8.68
CA ARG A 80 -2.79 12.50 -8.63
C ARG A 80 -3.54 13.13 -7.44
N ASN A 81 -4.09 12.31 -6.53
CA ASN A 81 -4.76 12.76 -5.33
C ASN A 81 -3.79 12.77 -4.13
N ARG A 82 -4.27 13.21 -2.96
CA ARG A 82 -3.46 13.24 -1.74
C ARG A 82 -3.94 12.17 -0.77
N ILE A 83 -2.98 11.60 -0.04
CA ILE A 83 -3.27 10.81 1.15
C ILE A 83 -2.98 11.71 2.35
N ILE A 84 -4.02 12.03 3.10
CA ILE A 84 -3.99 12.90 4.28
C ILE A 84 -3.63 12.07 5.50
N GLU A 85 -2.87 12.65 6.42
CA GLU A 85 -2.44 11.99 7.67
C GLU A 85 -1.80 10.62 7.41
N ALA A 86 -0.93 10.57 6.40
CA ALA A 86 -0.25 9.33 6.05
C ALA A 86 0.70 8.93 7.18
N GLN A 87 0.50 7.73 7.71
CA GLN A 87 1.33 7.09 8.73
C GLN A 87 2.03 5.89 8.11
N LEU A 88 3.26 5.65 8.55
CA LEU A 88 4.07 4.56 8.07
C LEU A 88 4.76 3.88 9.26
N ASN A 89 4.62 2.56 9.30
CA ASN A 89 5.31 1.71 10.26
C ASN A 89 6.19 0.71 9.51
N MET A 90 7.35 0.42 10.10
CA MET A 90 8.27 -0.61 9.63
C MET A 90 8.57 -1.57 10.77
N THR A 91 8.36 -2.85 10.54
CA THR A 91 8.58 -3.91 11.52
C THR A 91 9.58 -4.91 10.94
N LEU A 92 10.66 -5.14 11.66
CA LEU A 92 11.60 -6.22 11.38
C LEU A 92 11.03 -7.53 11.91
N VAL A 93 11.09 -8.56 11.09
CA VAL A 93 10.62 -9.91 11.41
C VAL A 93 11.74 -10.89 11.12
N TRP A 94 12.12 -11.70 12.09
CA TRP A 94 13.14 -12.74 11.88
C TRP A 94 12.95 -13.94 12.81
N ASN A 95 13.64 -15.04 12.50
CA ASN A 95 13.65 -16.24 13.33
C ASN A 95 14.69 -16.11 14.46
N GLU A 96 14.27 -16.40 15.68
CA GLU A 96 15.12 -16.42 16.87
C GLU A 96 14.78 -17.64 17.74
N VAL A 97 15.78 -18.14 18.46
CA VAL A 97 15.58 -19.19 19.49
C VAL A 97 15.62 -18.52 20.86
N SER A 98 14.57 -18.71 21.65
CA SER A 98 14.52 -18.16 23.01
C SER A 98 15.56 -18.81 23.92
N ARG A 99 15.81 -18.21 25.09
CA ARG A 99 16.76 -18.75 26.08
C ARG A 99 16.35 -20.14 26.57
N GLU A 100 15.05 -20.44 26.51
CA GLU A 100 14.42 -21.71 26.87
C GLU A 100 14.49 -22.74 25.73
N GLY A 101 15.02 -22.38 24.55
CA GLY A 101 15.20 -23.27 23.40
C GLY A 101 14.02 -23.32 22.42
N HIS A 102 13.04 -22.42 22.55
CA HIS A 102 11.89 -22.38 21.64
C HIS A 102 12.20 -21.54 20.40
N ALA A 103 12.07 -22.14 19.21
CA ALA A 103 12.13 -21.41 17.95
C ALA A 103 10.87 -20.54 17.78
N MET A 104 11.06 -19.26 17.48
CA MET A 104 9.98 -18.29 17.30
C MET A 104 10.33 -17.24 16.24
N ARG A 105 9.29 -16.68 15.62
CA ARG A 105 9.43 -15.52 14.74
C ARG A 105 9.14 -14.26 15.56
N ARG A 106 10.15 -13.41 15.74
CA ARG A 106 10.04 -12.19 16.54
C ARG A 106 9.81 -10.97 15.66
N PHE A 107 9.13 -9.99 16.24
CA PHE A 107 8.74 -8.74 15.61
C PHE A 107 9.36 -7.59 16.39
N TYR A 108 10.04 -6.69 15.68
CA TYR A 108 10.65 -5.49 16.25
C TYR A 108 10.22 -4.28 15.44
N ASP A 109 9.55 -3.34 16.09
CA ASP A 109 9.21 -2.08 15.43
C ASP A 109 10.46 -1.21 15.30
N LEU A 110 10.75 -0.79 14.07
CA LEU A 110 11.92 0.00 13.73
C LEU A 110 11.54 1.49 13.73
N PRO A 111 12.12 2.31 14.64
CA PRO A 111 11.78 3.73 14.71
C PRO A 111 12.25 4.47 13.46
N LEU A 112 11.34 5.21 12.82
CA LEU A 112 11.64 6.00 11.63
C LEU A 112 12.01 7.43 12.02
N VAL A 113 12.89 8.08 11.24
CA VAL A 113 13.18 9.52 11.38
C VAL A 113 11.89 10.33 11.30
N ARG A 114 11.01 9.92 10.39
CA ARG A 114 9.65 10.44 10.26
C ARG A 114 8.73 9.26 9.95
N SER A 115 7.76 9.02 10.82
CA SER A 115 6.75 7.97 10.65
C SER A 115 5.40 8.52 10.17
N GLN A 116 5.23 9.84 10.09
CA GLN A 116 3.99 10.45 9.65
C GLN A 116 4.21 11.70 8.79
N THR A 117 3.30 11.93 7.84
CA THR A 117 3.23 13.17 7.08
C THR A 117 1.78 13.65 6.95
N PRO A 118 1.49 14.94 7.19
CA PRO A 118 0.14 15.48 7.03
C PRO A 118 -0.42 15.30 5.62
N VAL A 119 0.46 15.37 4.61
CA VAL A 119 0.10 15.22 3.20
C VAL A 119 1.15 14.37 2.49
N PHE A 120 0.70 13.25 1.90
CA PHE A 120 1.49 12.41 1.03
C PHE A 120 0.95 12.51 -0.41
N ALA A 121 1.69 13.21 -1.27
CA ALA A 121 1.24 13.55 -2.62
C ALA A 121 2.10 12.94 -3.75
N LEU A 122 3.40 12.80 -3.55
CA LEU A 122 4.34 12.46 -4.63
C LEU A 122 5.21 11.26 -4.27
N SER A 123 6.27 11.50 -3.49
CA SER A 123 7.22 10.49 -3.01
C SER A 123 7.71 10.83 -1.61
N TRP A 124 8.08 9.81 -0.86
CA TRP A 124 8.62 9.90 0.48
C TRP A 124 9.76 8.90 0.62
N THR A 125 10.97 9.40 0.88
CA THR A 125 12.09 8.56 1.33
C THR A 125 11.94 8.34 2.84
N VAL A 126 11.68 7.10 3.22
CA VAL A 126 11.58 6.68 4.60
C VAL A 126 12.98 6.26 5.06
N MET A 127 13.33 6.63 6.29
CA MET A 127 14.66 6.43 6.85
C MET A 127 14.56 5.86 8.27
N HIS A 128 15.33 4.81 8.54
CA HIS A 128 15.55 4.25 9.87
C HIS A 128 17.04 4.29 10.20
N PRO A 129 17.47 5.12 11.17
CA PRO A 129 18.86 5.15 11.58
C PRO A 129 19.19 3.86 12.35
N ILE A 130 20.25 3.17 11.94
CA ILE A 130 20.74 1.95 12.58
C ILE A 130 21.65 2.38 13.75
N THR A 131 21.02 2.81 14.84
CA THR A 131 21.69 3.13 16.11
C THR A 131 22.14 1.85 16.83
N PRO A 132 22.97 1.94 17.88
CA PRO A 132 23.34 0.77 18.70
C PRO A 132 22.16 -0.01 19.29
N ASP A 133 21.00 0.66 19.48
CA ASP A 133 19.78 0.04 19.98
C ASP A 133 18.93 -0.61 18.87
N SER A 134 19.27 -0.38 17.59
CA SER A 134 18.58 -1.02 16.47
C SER A 134 18.92 -2.51 16.42
N PRO A 135 17.93 -3.41 16.25
CA PRO A 135 18.19 -4.84 16.05
C PRO A 135 19.08 -5.14 14.83
N LEU A 136 19.11 -4.24 13.85
CA LEU A 136 19.95 -4.37 12.65
C LEU A 136 21.42 -3.99 12.91
N HIS A 137 21.73 -3.41 14.06
CA HIS A 137 23.09 -2.98 14.39
C HIS A 137 24.05 -4.18 14.47
N GLY A 138 25.19 -4.05 13.78
CA GLY A 138 26.22 -5.09 13.74
C GLY A 138 25.86 -6.36 12.96
N LYS A 139 24.67 -6.46 12.36
CA LYS A 139 24.29 -7.61 11.54
C LYS A 139 25.01 -7.58 10.20
N THR A 140 25.35 -8.74 9.67
CA THR A 140 25.88 -8.94 8.31
C THR A 140 24.78 -9.44 7.38
N GLU A 141 25.02 -9.40 6.06
CA GLU A 141 24.09 -9.97 5.07
C GLU A 141 23.85 -11.47 5.33
N ALA A 142 24.90 -12.22 5.69
CA ALA A 142 24.80 -13.63 6.05
C ALA A 142 23.89 -13.85 7.26
N ASP A 143 23.93 -12.97 8.27
CA ASP A 143 23.03 -13.05 9.43
C ASP A 143 21.58 -12.83 9.03
N LEU A 144 21.30 -11.87 8.13
CA LEU A 144 19.95 -11.57 7.65
C LEU A 144 19.37 -12.75 6.88
N ILE A 145 20.18 -13.42 6.07
CA ILE A 145 19.80 -14.64 5.34
C ILE A 145 19.56 -15.80 6.32
N HIS A 146 20.48 -16.04 7.25
CA HIS A 146 20.38 -17.13 8.22
C HIS A 146 19.13 -17.01 9.11
N THR A 147 18.76 -15.78 9.48
CA THR A 147 17.59 -15.51 10.32
C THR A 147 16.28 -15.39 9.54
N ASP A 148 16.29 -15.59 8.21
CA ASP A 148 15.14 -15.38 7.33
C ASP A 148 14.47 -14.01 7.58
N THR A 149 15.30 -12.96 7.56
CA THR A 149 14.88 -11.60 7.87
C THR A 149 13.90 -11.07 6.84
N GLU A 150 12.80 -10.48 7.32
CA GLU A 150 11.82 -9.78 6.52
C GLU A 150 11.53 -8.40 7.13
N LEU A 151 11.56 -7.35 6.31
CA LEU A 151 11.10 -6.02 6.69
C LEU A 151 9.67 -5.85 6.21
N VAL A 152 8.72 -5.76 7.14
CA VAL A 152 7.31 -5.54 6.82
C VAL A 152 6.99 -4.06 6.97
N ILE A 153 6.51 -3.44 5.89
CA ILE A 153 6.14 -2.04 5.85
C ILE A 153 4.64 -1.92 5.68
N THR A 154 4.05 -1.03 6.47
CA THR A 154 2.64 -0.68 6.36
C THR A 154 2.51 0.84 6.26
N LEU A 155 1.74 1.29 5.27
CA LEU A 155 1.31 2.67 5.13
C LEU A 155 -0.20 2.74 5.27
N THR A 156 -0.66 3.67 6.10
CA THR A 156 -2.07 3.98 6.32
C THR A 156 -2.31 5.48 6.16
N GLY A 157 -3.53 5.88 5.85
CA GLY A 157 -3.90 7.30 5.74
C GLY A 157 -5.30 7.46 5.16
N LEU A 158 -5.74 8.69 4.92
CA LEU A 158 -7.06 9.00 4.35
C LEU A 158 -6.93 9.44 2.89
N ASP A 159 -7.58 8.75 1.95
CA ASP A 159 -7.66 9.20 0.55
C ASP A 159 -8.57 10.44 0.45
N GLU A 160 -8.03 11.56 0.00
CA GLU A 160 -8.76 12.83 -0.10
C GLU A 160 -9.97 12.75 -1.04
N THR A 161 -9.91 11.92 -2.08
CA THR A 161 -10.96 11.82 -3.10
C THR A 161 -12.15 10.98 -2.63
N LEU A 162 -11.87 9.86 -1.95
CA LEU A 162 -12.90 8.93 -1.49
C LEU A 162 -13.28 9.14 -0.02
N SER A 163 -12.52 9.94 0.73
CA SER A 163 -12.66 10.12 2.18
C SER A 163 -12.69 8.77 2.92
N GLN A 164 -11.83 7.84 2.49
CA GLN A 164 -11.72 6.49 3.04
C GLN A 164 -10.30 6.17 3.43
N THR A 165 -10.14 5.34 4.45
CA THR A 165 -8.83 4.88 4.90
C THR A 165 -8.20 3.99 3.84
N VAL A 166 -6.97 4.34 3.48
CA VAL A 166 -6.12 3.56 2.58
C VAL A 166 -5.14 2.74 3.39
N HIS A 167 -4.91 1.51 2.94
CA HIS A 167 -3.89 0.63 3.47
C HIS A 167 -3.02 0.14 2.33
N ALA A 168 -1.70 0.21 2.51
CA ALA A 168 -0.72 -0.37 1.62
C ALA A 168 0.32 -1.13 2.44
N ARG A 169 0.72 -2.30 1.95
CA ARG A 169 1.72 -3.15 2.61
C ARG A 169 2.76 -3.58 1.59
N HIS A 170 4.00 -3.66 2.03
CA HIS A 170 5.10 -4.25 1.27
C HIS A 170 6.02 -5.01 2.21
N SER A 171 6.74 -5.99 1.69
CA SER A 171 7.80 -6.64 2.44
C SER A 171 9.07 -6.78 1.61
N TYR A 172 10.20 -6.63 2.29
CA TYR A 172 11.52 -6.84 1.72
C TYR A 172 12.16 -8.04 2.39
N GLY A 173 12.67 -8.97 1.58
CA GLY A 173 13.48 -10.08 2.04
C GLY A 173 14.92 -9.68 2.31
N PRO A 174 15.77 -10.61 2.75
CA PRO A 174 17.16 -10.31 3.08
C PRO A 174 17.98 -9.91 1.84
N THR A 175 17.63 -10.44 0.67
CA THR A 175 18.27 -10.12 -0.63
C THR A 175 17.88 -8.75 -1.18
N ASP A 176 16.81 -8.15 -0.68
CA ASP A 176 16.33 -6.85 -1.13
C ASP A 176 16.99 -5.70 -0.33
N ILE A 177 17.87 -6.02 0.63
CA ILE A 177 18.57 -5.06 1.48
C ILE A 177 19.98 -4.82 0.94
N LEU A 178 20.15 -3.74 0.17
CA LEU A 178 21.41 -3.42 -0.50
C LEU A 178 22.28 -2.50 0.35
N ARG A 179 23.49 -2.93 0.69
CA ARG A 179 24.46 -2.11 1.44
C ARG A 179 25.31 -1.24 0.54
N ASN A 180 25.76 -0.11 1.06
CA ASN A 180 26.60 0.88 0.35
C ASN A 180 25.96 1.36 -0.96
N MET A 181 24.64 1.42 -0.99
CA MET A 181 23.86 1.92 -2.11
C MET A 181 23.02 3.11 -1.64
N ILE A 182 22.79 4.05 -2.54
CA ILE A 182 21.87 5.18 -2.36
C ILE A 182 20.91 5.23 -3.53
N PHE A 183 19.72 5.75 -3.31
CA PHE A 183 18.79 5.95 -4.42
C PHE A 183 19.25 7.08 -5.34
N VAL A 184 19.01 6.94 -6.64
CA VAL A 184 19.19 8.02 -7.62
C VAL A 184 18.18 9.12 -7.36
N ASP A 185 18.57 10.39 -7.52
CA ASP A 185 17.66 11.52 -7.31
C ASP A 185 16.44 11.44 -8.26
N LEU A 186 15.26 11.68 -7.68
CA LEU A 186 13.97 11.71 -8.36
C LEU A 186 13.68 13.06 -9.01
N PHE A 187 14.23 14.13 -8.44
CA PHE A 187 13.93 15.47 -8.89
C PHE A 187 14.78 15.80 -10.12
N THR A 188 14.10 16.23 -11.18
CA THR A 188 14.75 16.78 -12.37
C THR A 188 14.24 18.18 -12.63
N HIS A 189 15.12 19.04 -13.12
CA HIS A 189 14.76 20.37 -13.56
C HIS A 189 14.31 20.32 -15.02
N LEU A 190 13.10 20.78 -15.27
CA LEU A 190 12.62 21.01 -16.63
C LEU A 190 13.26 22.28 -17.22
N PRO A 191 13.32 22.41 -18.56
CA PRO A 191 13.86 23.59 -19.22
C PRO A 191 13.17 24.91 -18.84
N ASP A 192 11.93 24.84 -18.34
CA ASP A 192 11.13 25.97 -17.90
C ASP A 192 11.30 26.31 -16.40
N GLY A 193 12.26 25.66 -15.71
CA GLY A 193 12.57 25.89 -14.31
C GLY A 193 11.66 25.17 -13.32
N ARG A 194 10.64 24.44 -13.77
CA ARG A 194 9.81 23.62 -12.89
C ARG A 194 10.53 22.34 -12.47
N PHE A 195 10.22 21.86 -11.26
CA PHE A 195 10.63 20.53 -10.82
C PHE A 195 9.67 19.48 -11.38
N ALA A 196 10.23 18.44 -11.97
CA ALA A 196 9.52 17.22 -12.31
C ALA A 196 10.07 16.04 -11.51
N ILE A 197 9.22 15.05 -11.28
CA ILE A 197 9.62 13.77 -10.68
C ILE A 197 9.70 12.75 -11.80
N ASP A 198 10.90 12.19 -11.97
CA ASP A 198 11.15 11.11 -12.91
C ASP A 198 10.93 9.76 -12.21
N TYR A 199 9.73 9.20 -12.37
CA TYR A 199 9.37 7.91 -11.76
C TYR A 199 10.15 6.73 -12.36
N ASP A 200 10.77 6.85 -13.53
CA ASP A 200 11.61 5.78 -14.08
C ASP A 200 12.87 5.55 -13.24
N ARG A 201 13.28 6.57 -12.46
CA ARG A 201 14.39 6.52 -11.50
C ARG A 201 13.98 6.06 -10.11
N PHE A 202 12.69 5.83 -9.89
CA PHE A 202 12.16 5.56 -8.54
C PHE A 202 12.80 4.34 -7.87
N HIS A 203 13.01 3.28 -8.64
CA HIS A 203 13.63 2.03 -8.16
C HIS A 203 15.15 2.02 -8.34
N GLN A 204 15.74 3.04 -9.00
CA GLN A 204 17.15 3.03 -9.35
C GLN A 204 18.02 3.37 -8.13
N VAL A 205 19.08 2.58 -7.98
CA VAL A 205 20.07 2.73 -6.93
C VAL A 205 21.46 2.84 -7.56
N LYS A 206 22.35 3.56 -6.91
CA LYS A 206 23.77 3.70 -7.29
C LYS A 206 24.66 3.44 -6.08
N PRO A 207 25.89 2.95 -6.27
CA PRO A 207 26.85 2.84 -5.18
C PRO A 207 27.09 4.20 -4.52
N VAL A 208 27.35 4.19 -3.21
CA VAL A 208 27.89 5.35 -2.52
C VAL A 208 29.24 5.69 -3.15
N SER A 209 29.33 6.89 -3.72
CA SER A 209 30.59 7.45 -4.23
C SER A 209 31.63 7.46 -3.10
N SER A 210 32.83 6.95 -3.37
CA SER A 210 33.98 7.14 -2.47
C SER A 210 34.54 8.56 -2.52
N ASP A 211 34.08 9.39 -3.46
CA ASP A 211 34.48 10.81 -3.53
C ASP A 211 33.54 11.67 -2.69
N PRO A 212 34.07 12.35 -1.65
CA PRO A 212 33.36 13.37 -0.91
C PRO A 212 33.43 14.67 -1.72
N GLU A 213 32.60 14.80 -2.74
CA GLU A 213 32.31 16.14 -3.31
C GLU A 213 31.10 16.74 -2.58
N PHE A 214 31.35 17.16 -1.34
CA PHE A 214 30.76 18.33 -0.69
C PHE A 214 31.78 18.92 0.30
#